data_AF-A0AAW0A4R3-F1
#
_entry.id   AF-A0AAW0A4R3-F1
#
_cell.length_a   1.000
_cell.length_b   1.000
_cell.length_c   1.000
_cell.angle_alpha   90.00
_cell.angle_beta   90.00
_cell.angle_gamma   90.00
#
_symmetry.space_group_name_H-M   'P 1'
#
loop_
_entity.id
_entity.type
_entity.pdbx_description
1 polymer ?
#
loop_
_entity_poly.entity_id
_entity_poly.type
_entity_poly.pdbx_seq_one_letter_code
_entity_poly.pdbx_strand_id
1 'polypeptide(L)' 'MSSSKKSASSSNSKEGPQTRSQIIKGFGGRPNFQYSYGLKMEPDEIEEGNAILDMLEQQEKADWEEQQQEQKKDQK' A
#
# COMPACT_ATOMS: atom_id res chain seq x y z
N MET A 1 30.81 15.61 -4.21
CA MET A 1 29.78 15.28 -3.21
C MET A 1 28.58 14.74 -3.97
N SER A 2 28.39 13.42 -3.98
CA SER A 2 27.30 12.78 -4.72
C SER A 2 26.14 12.55 -3.75
N SER A 3 25.03 13.22 -4.01
CA SER A 3 23.86 13.23 -3.14
C SER A 3 22.90 12.09 -3.49
N SER A 4 22.33 11.52 -2.42
CA SER A 4 20.97 11.00 -2.36
C SER A 4 20.70 9.58 -2.86
N LYS A 5 20.79 8.67 -1.88
CA LYS A 5 19.97 7.47 -1.65
C LYS A 5 18.76 7.33 -2.60
N LYS A 6 18.82 6.36 -3.51
CA LYS A 6 17.62 5.76 -4.10
C LYS A 6 17.42 4.39 -3.48
N SER A 7 16.52 4.34 -2.51
CA SER A 7 16.03 3.13 -1.86
C SER A 7 15.55 2.14 -2.92
N ALA A 8 16.19 0.98 -2.96
CA ALA A 8 15.67 -0.19 -3.63
C ALA A 8 14.53 -0.77 -2.77
N SER A 9 13.34 -0.92 -3.35
CA SER A 9 12.56 -2.16 -3.18
C SER A 9 11.35 -2.18 -4.14
N SER A 10 11.44 -3.11 -5.09
CA SER A 10 10.35 -3.79 -5.77
C SER A 10 9.42 -2.98 -6.68
N SER A 11 9.93 -2.72 -7.88
CA SER A 11 9.13 -2.65 -9.10
C SER A 11 8.38 -3.97 -9.33
N ASN A 12 7.13 -4.06 -8.87
CA ASN A 12 6.17 -5.01 -9.41
C ASN A 12 5.13 -4.20 -10.19
N SER A 13 5.42 -3.95 -11.46
CA SER A 13 4.55 -3.27 -12.42
C SER A 13 3.14 -3.83 -12.33
N LYS A 14 2.26 -3.14 -11.60
CA LYS A 14 0.83 -3.40 -11.61
C LYS A 14 0.17 -2.18 -12.19
N GLU A 15 -0.63 -2.44 -13.20
CA GLU A 15 -1.31 -1.46 -14.06
C GLU A 15 -2.41 -0.67 -13.32
N GLY A 16 -2.42 -0.69 -11.98
CA GLY A 16 -3.47 -0.15 -11.13
C GLY A 16 -3.07 -0.10 -9.65
N PRO A 17 -3.92 0.52 -8.81
CA PRO A 17 -3.68 0.66 -7.38
C PRO A 17 -3.62 -0.69 -6.67
N GLN A 18 -2.89 -0.75 -5.56
CA GLN A 18 -2.80 -1.97 -4.76
C GLN A 18 -4.13 -2.27 -4.07
N THR A 19 -4.64 -3.50 -4.23
CA THR A 19 -5.83 -3.97 -3.50
C THR A 19 -5.43 -4.50 -2.11
N ARG A 20 -6.38 -4.62 -1.18
CA ARG A 20 -6.13 -5.13 0.20
C ARG A 20 -5.29 -6.41 0.23
N SER A 21 -5.61 -7.37 -0.64
CA SER A 21 -4.88 -8.65 -0.70
C SER A 21 -3.42 -8.49 -1.14
N GLN A 22 -3.12 -7.48 -1.95
CA GLN A 22 -1.76 -7.17 -2.37
C GLN A 22 -0.98 -6.47 -1.28
N ILE A 23 -1.62 -5.53 -0.57
CA ILE A 23 -1.08 -4.84 0.60
C ILE A 23 -0.70 -5.91 1.64
N ILE A 24 -1.63 -6.79 2.02
CA ILE A 24 -1.38 -7.90 2.95
C ILE A 24 -0.21 -8.78 2.49
N LYS A 25 -0.12 -9.08 1.17
CA LYS A 25 1.00 -9.86 0.62
C LYS A 25 2.35 -9.17 0.82
N GLY A 26 2.40 -7.83 0.78
CA GLY A 26 3.61 -7.04 1.05
C GLY A 26 4.13 -7.22 2.47
N PHE A 27 3.25 -7.43 3.45
CA PHE A 27 3.62 -7.72 4.84
C PHE A 27 3.98 -9.21 5.07
N GLY A 28 3.84 -10.07 4.07
CA GLY A 28 4.04 -11.51 4.22
C GLY A 28 2.81 -12.27 4.72
N GLY A 29 1.62 -11.68 4.59
CA GLY A 29 0.34 -12.30 4.94
C GLY A 29 -0.40 -11.59 6.07
N ARG A 30 -1.65 -12.02 6.32
CA ARG A 30 -2.53 -11.40 7.31
C ARG A 30 -1.97 -11.42 8.74
N PRO A 31 -1.36 -12.51 9.23
CA PRO A 31 -0.79 -12.52 10.57
C PRO A 31 0.32 -11.49 10.73
N ASN A 32 1.27 -11.42 9.79
CA ASN A 32 2.35 -10.45 9.84
C ASN A 32 1.86 -9.01 9.77
N PHE A 33 0.83 -8.75 8.96
CA PHE A 33 0.17 -7.45 8.93
C PHE A 33 -0.41 -7.11 10.31
N GLN A 34 -1.25 -7.97 10.90
CA GLN A 34 -1.82 -7.75 12.24
C GLN A 34 -0.70 -7.46 13.26
N TYR A 35 0.33 -8.32 13.31
CA TYR A 35 1.47 -8.15 14.22
C TYR A 35 2.22 -6.83 14.00
N SER A 36 2.33 -6.35 12.75
CA SER A 36 2.99 -5.07 12.45
C SER A 36 2.23 -3.86 13.02
N TYR A 37 0.91 -4.00 13.18
CA TYR A 37 0.04 -2.99 13.79
C TYR A 37 -0.28 -3.28 15.27
N GLY A 38 0.37 -4.27 15.88
CA GLY A 38 0.14 -4.65 17.28
C GLY A 38 -1.21 -5.34 17.53
N LEU A 39 -1.91 -5.76 16.47
CA LEU A 39 -3.17 -6.48 16.52
C LEU A 39 -2.90 -7.99 16.64
N LYS A 40 -3.75 -8.73 17.36
CA LYS A 40 -3.72 -10.19 17.38
C LYS A 40 -4.75 -10.73 16.38
N MET A 41 -4.95 -12.05 16.40
CA MET A 41 -5.83 -12.76 15.47
C MET A 41 -7.22 -13.03 16.10
N GLU A 42 -7.66 -12.15 16.99
CA GLU A 42 -9.02 -12.19 17.57
C GLU A 42 -10.02 -11.53 16.59
N PRO A 43 -11.30 -11.95 16.58
CA PRO A 43 -12.30 -11.40 15.66
C PRO A 43 -12.39 -9.87 15.69
N ASP A 44 -12.39 -9.26 16.88
CA ASP A 44 -12.51 -7.81 17.05
C ASP A 44 -11.28 -7.06 16.47
N GLU A 45 -10.08 -7.59 16.72
CA GLU A 45 -8.82 -7.02 16.18
C GLU A 45 -8.66 -7.31 14.68
N ILE A 46 -9.31 -8.35 14.16
CA ILE A 46 -9.41 -8.61 12.71
C ILE A 46 -10.31 -7.56 12.04
N GLU A 47 -11.38 -7.12 12.69
CA GLU A 47 -12.21 -6.02 12.16
C GLU A 47 -11.41 -4.70 12.12
N GLU A 48 -10.66 -4.39 13.17
CA GLU A 48 -9.75 -3.23 13.19
C GLU A 48 -8.70 -3.32 12.08
N GLY A 49 -8.07 -4.48 11.91
CA GLY A 49 -7.12 -4.71 10.81
C GLY A 49 -7.75 -4.57 9.43
N ASN A 50 -9.03 -4.94 9.27
CA ASN A 50 -9.76 -4.69 8.03
C ASN A 50 -9.94 -3.20 7.80
N ALA A 51 -10.36 -2.42 8.82
CA ALA A 51 -10.52 -0.97 8.70
C ALA A 51 -9.21 -0.27 8.28
N ILE A 52 -8.06 -0.73 8.78
CA ILE A 52 -6.75 -0.21 8.36
C ILE A 52 -6.48 -0.53 6.89
N LEU A 53 -6.77 -1.76 6.44
CA LEU A 53 -6.62 -2.13 5.03
C LEU A 53 -7.52 -1.32 4.11
N ASP A 54 -8.72 -0.97 4.55
CA ASP A 54 -9.67 -0.13 3.80
C ASP A 54 -9.12 1.28 3.61
N MET A 55 -8.50 1.85 4.64
CA MET A 55 -7.82 3.15 4.52
C MET A 55 -6.62 3.08 3.59
N LEU A 56 -5.77 2.06 3.72
CA LEU A 56 -4.59 1.90 2.87
C LEU A 56 -4.96 1.72 1.40
N GLU A 57 -5.97 0.91 1.11
CA GLU A 57 -6.47 0.73 -0.26
C GLU A 57 -7.04 2.02 -0.86
N GLN A 58 -7.76 2.81 -0.06
CA GLN A 58 -8.26 4.11 -0.50
C GLN A 58 -7.12 5.09 -0.78
N GLN A 59 -6.09 5.11 0.08
CA GLN A 59 -4.93 5.97 -0.11
C GLN A 59 -4.13 5.58 -1.35
N GLU A 60 -3.83 4.29 -1.53
CA GLU A 60 -3.17 3.76 -2.73
C GLU A 60 -3.96 4.11 -4.01
N LYS A 61 -5.29 4.05 -3.95
CA LYS A 61 -6.14 4.46 -5.06
C LYS A 61 -6.05 5.95 -5.34
N ALA A 62 -6.11 6.80 -4.32
CA ALA A 62 -6.01 8.25 -4.47
C ALA A 62 -4.65 8.65 -5.06
N ASP A 63 -3.56 8.11 -4.51
CA ASP A 63 -2.19 8.38 -4.97
C ASP A 63 -1.97 7.92 -6.42
N TRP A 64 -2.58 6.79 -6.81
CA TRP A 64 -2.55 6.30 -8.18
C TRP A 64 -3.32 7.22 -9.14
N GLU A 65 -4.51 7.70 -8.74
CA GLU A 65 -5.31 8.63 -9.55
C GLU A 65 -4.60 9.98 -9.74
N GLU A 66 -3.91 10.49 -8.72
CA GLU A 66 -3.14 11.74 -8.79
C GLU A 66 -1.96 11.61 -9.76
N GLN A 67 -1.16 10.54 -9.65
CA GLN A 67 -0.03 10.28 -10.55
C GLN A 67 -0.47 10.13 -12.02
N GLN A 68 -1.64 9.54 -12.26
CA GLN A 68 -2.19 9.41 -13.61
C GLN A 68 -2.65 10.74 -14.19
N GLN A 69 -3.10 11.67 -13.34
CA GLN A 69 -3.46 13.03 -13.77
C GLN A 69 -2.23 13.90 -14.03
N GLU A 70 -1.17 13.75 -13.22
CA GLU A 70 0.06 14.52 -13.35
C GLU A 70 0.82 14.13 -14.63
N GLN A 71 0.96 12.83 -14.90
CA GLN A 71 1.55 12.34 -16.17
C GLN A 71 0.78 12.77 -17.43
N LYS A 72 -0.53 13.03 -17.32
CA LYS A 72 -1.33 13.57 -18.42
C LYS A 72 -1.15 15.08 -18.61
N LYS A 73 -0.72 15.81 -17.58
CA LYS A 73 -0.46 17.26 -17.66
C LYS A 73 0.91 17.59 -18.26
N ASP A 74 1.92 16.77 -18.01
CA ASP A 74 3.29 17.00 -18.52
C ASP A 74 3.47 16.70 -20.03
N GLN A 75 2.44 16.15 -20.70
CA GLN A 75 2.47 15.88 -22.14
C GLN A 75 1.82 16.95 -23.02
N LYS A 76 1.45 18.12 -22.46
CA LYS A 76 0.78 19.20 -23.19
C LYS A 76 1.58 20.50 -23.24
#